data_AF-A0A531N1B1-F1
#
_entry.id   AF-A0A531N1B1-F1
#
_cell.length_a   1.000
_cell.length_b   1.000
_cell.length_c   1.000
_cell.angle_alpha   90.00
_cell.angle_beta   90.00
_cell.angle_gamma   90.00
#
_symmetry.space_group_name_H-M   'P 1'
#
loop_
_entity.id
_entity.type
_entity.pdbx_description
1 polymer ?
#
loop_
_entity_poly.entity_id
_entity_poly.type
_entity_poly.pdbx_seq_one_letter_code
_entity_poly.pdbx_strand_id
1 'polypeptide(L)' 'MPANDALSFLMAWTVAPFKIGSVTPSSSSLAALMTRDIGPGTGPVLELGPGTGPFTRALLSRGVREEDLTLIESDPD' A
#
# COMPACT_ATOMS: atom_id res chain seq x y z
N MET A 1 2.12 12.02 -9.08
CA MET A 1 3.13 11.72 -8.04
C MET A 1 4.44 12.35 -8.49
N PRO A 2 5.14 13.13 -7.66
CA PRO A 2 6.49 13.54 -8.03
C PRO A 2 7.35 12.28 -8.08
N ALA A 3 8.16 12.14 -9.13
CA ALA A 3 8.96 10.93 -9.41
C ALA A 3 9.96 10.56 -8.29
N ASN A 4 10.13 11.46 -7.31
CA ASN A 4 11.13 11.38 -6.26
C ASN A 4 10.84 10.28 -5.21
N ASP A 5 9.59 10.08 -4.79
CA ASP A 5 9.27 9.07 -3.75
C ASP A 5 9.45 7.65 -4.28
N ALA A 6 9.02 7.41 -5.52
CA ALA A 6 9.21 6.11 -6.17
C ALA A 6 10.69 5.77 -6.36
N LEU A 7 11.54 6.77 -6.59
CA LEU A 7 12.97 6.60 -6.75
C LEU A 7 13.67 6.31 -5.41
N SER A 8 13.25 6.97 -4.33
CA SER A 8 13.77 6.74 -2.97
C SER A 8 13.45 5.32 -2.48
N PHE A 9 12.23 4.84 -2.71
CA PHE A 9 11.84 3.46 -2.41
C PHE A 9 12.60 2.43 -3.25
N LEU A 10 12.82 2.72 -4.54
CA LEU A 10 13.63 1.86 -5.41
C LEU A 10 15.09 1.78 -4.95
N MET A 11 15.66 2.91 -4.51
CA MET A 11 17.04 2.96 -3.99
C MET A 11 17.17 2.23 -2.66
N ALA A 12 16.25 2.41 -1.72
CA ALA A 12 16.22 1.65 -0.47
C ALA A 12 16.10 0.14 -0.72
N TRP A 13 15.28 -0.26 -1.70
CA TRP A 13 15.12 -1.66 -2.11
C TRP A 13 16.43 -2.30 -2.63
N THR A 14 17.27 -1.58 -3.38
CA THR A 14 18.53 -2.14 -3.92
C THR A 14 19.50 -2.64 -2.84
N VAL A 15 19.34 -2.21 -1.59
CA VAL A 15 20.21 -2.56 -0.46
C VAL A 15 19.83 -3.93 0.14
N ALA A 16 18.58 -4.41 0.01
CA ALA A 16 18.13 -5.67 0.60
C ALA A 16 17.08 -6.45 -0.24
N PRO A 17 17.41 -6.83 -1.50
CA PRO A 17 16.45 -7.41 -2.45
C PRO A 17 15.90 -8.80 -2.07
N PHE A 18 16.48 -9.50 -1.09
CA PHE A 18 16.02 -10.80 -0.60
C PHE A 18 15.08 -10.73 0.61
N LYS A 19 14.85 -9.53 1.19
CA LYS A 19 13.89 -9.32 2.29
C LYS A 19 12.53 -8.81 1.81
N ILE A 20 12.49 -8.15 0.64
CA ILE A 20 11.31 -7.47 0.12
C ILE A 20 10.75 -8.25 -1.08
N GLY A 21 9.54 -8.80 -0.95
CA GLY A 21 8.93 -9.71 -1.92
C GLY A 21 8.48 -9.09 -3.26
N SER A 22 8.47 -7.75 -3.38
CA SER A 22 8.17 -7.05 -4.63
C SER A 22 8.89 -5.70 -4.71
N VAL A 23 9.53 -5.45 -5.85
CA VAL A 23 10.31 -4.24 -6.18
C VAL A 23 9.45 -3.12 -6.74
N THR A 24 8.34 -3.51 -7.36
CA THR A 24 7.46 -2.60 -8.08
C THR A 24 6.18 -2.42 -7.28
N PRO A 25 5.75 -1.17 -7.00
CA PRO A 25 4.44 -0.94 -6.42
C PRO A 25 3.36 -1.51 -7.35
N SER A 26 2.32 -2.08 -6.76
CA SER A 26 1.12 -2.49 -7.50
C SER A 26 0.58 -1.31 -8.31
N SER A 27 0.21 -1.56 -9.57
CA SER A 27 -0.38 -0.51 -10.40
C SER A 27 -1.68 0.00 -9.79
N SER A 28 -2.06 1.25 -10.10
CA SER A 28 -3.34 1.81 -9.64
C SER A 28 -4.53 0.97 -10.08
N SER A 29 -4.48 0.41 -11.29
CA SER A 29 -5.50 -0.52 -11.81
C SER A 29 -5.58 -1.81 -11.01
N LEU A 30 -4.44 -2.41 -10.66
CA LEU A 30 -4.40 -3.61 -9.81
C LEU A 30 -4.94 -3.30 -8.41
N ALA A 31 -4.51 -2.19 -7.80
CA ALA A 31 -4.97 -1.76 -6.49
C ALA A 31 -6.49 -1.53 -6.47
N ALA A 32 -7.04 -0.89 -7.51
CA ALA A 32 -8.48 -0.66 -7.63
C ALA A 32 -9.29 -1.95 -7.83
N LEU A 33 -8.73 -2.95 -8.52
CA LEU A 33 -9.34 -4.25 -8.72
C LEU A 33 -9.32 -5.10 -7.44
N MET A 34 -8.19 -5.13 -6.74
CA MET A 34 -8.04 -5.93 -5.51
C MET A 34 -8.90 -5.39 -4.36
N THR A 35 -9.06 -4.07 -4.26
CA THR A 35 -9.85 -3.42 -3.20
C THR A 35 -11.33 -3.26 -3.57
N ARG A 36 -11.80 -3.88 -4.66
CA ARG A 36 -13.07 -3.46 -5.29
C ARG A 36 -14.33 -3.67 -4.48
N ASP A 37 -14.29 -4.63 -3.57
CA ASP A 37 -15.43 -5.05 -2.75
C ASP A 37 -15.32 -4.52 -1.31
N ILE A 38 -14.34 -3.64 -1.04
CA ILE A 38 -14.11 -3.01 0.27
C ILE A 38 -14.52 -1.54 0.18
N GLY A 39 -15.34 -1.07 1.13
CA GLY A 39 -15.87 0.29 1.15
C GLY A 39 -16.28 0.74 2.56
N PRO A 40 -16.95 1.90 2.70
CA PRO A 40 -17.27 2.52 4.00
C PRO A 40 -18.11 1.64 4.93
N GLY A 41 -18.90 0.71 4.38
CA GLY A 41 -19.75 -0.20 5.15
C GLY A 41 -19.11 -1.54 5.49
N THR A 42 -17.87 -1.80 5.05
CA THR A 42 -17.20 -3.10 5.28
C THR A 42 -16.80 -3.30 6.74
N GLY A 43 -16.64 -2.21 7.51
CA GLY A 43 -16.10 -2.23 8.87
C GLY A 43 -14.57 -2.12 8.89
N PRO A 44 -13.92 -2.48 10.02
CA PRO A 44 -12.47 -2.36 10.16
C PRO A 44 -11.69 -3.19 9.12
N VAL A 45 -10.62 -2.61 8.57
CA VAL A 45 -9.75 -3.21 7.54
C VAL A 45 -8.32 -3.27 8.06
N LEU A 46 -7.72 -4.46 7.97
CA LEU A 46 -6.32 -4.70 8.28
C LEU A 46 -5.50 -4.80 6.98
N GLU A 47 -4.53 -3.91 6.80
CA GLU A 47 -3.53 -3.98 5.73
C GLU A 47 -2.20 -4.47 6.30
N LEU A 48 -1.75 -5.63 5.86
CA LEU A 48 -0.45 -6.22 6.24
C LEU A 48 0.56 -5.93 5.13
N GLY A 49 1.66 -5.26 5.48
CA GLY A 49 2.68 -4.82 4.54
C GLY A 49 2.18 -3.72 3.60
N PRO A 50 1.73 -2.55 4.12
CA PRO A 50 1.25 -1.46 3.28
C PRO A 50 2.34 -0.93 2.33
N GLY A 51 3.63 -1.05 2.70
CA GLY A 51 4.75 -0.57 1.91
C GLY A 51 4.55 0.87 1.42
N THR A 52 4.52 1.06 0.10
CA THR A 52 4.34 2.38 -0.56
C THR A 52 2.88 2.86 -0.62
N GLY A 53 1.94 2.11 -0.03
CA GLY A 53 0.53 2.44 0.10
C GLY A 53 -0.34 2.44 -1.17
N PRO A 54 -0.08 1.64 -2.24
CA PRO A 54 -0.99 1.60 -3.38
C PRO A 54 -2.39 1.11 -3.00
N PHE A 55 -2.50 0.13 -2.10
CA PHE A 55 -3.78 -0.39 -1.61
C PHE A 55 -4.42 0.53 -0.57
N THR A 56 -3.65 1.05 0.38
CA THR A 56 -4.12 2.09 1.33
C THR A 56 -4.81 3.24 0.60
N ARG A 57 -4.16 3.79 -0.43
CA ARG A 57 -4.73 4.91 -1.21
C ARG A 57 -5.98 4.51 -1.98
N ALA A 58 -6.04 3.28 -2.50
CA ALA A 58 -7.23 2.77 -3.17
C ALA A 58 -8.42 2.61 -2.19
N LEU A 59 -8.18 2.10 -0.97
CA LEU A 59 -9.18 1.97 0.08
C LEU A 59 -9.74 3.35 0.50
N LEU A 60 -8.86 4.33 0.73
CA LEU A 60 -9.26 5.71 1.04
C LEU A 60 -10.08 6.33 -0.09
N SER A 61 -9.67 6.12 -1.35
CA SER A 61 -10.41 6.64 -2.52
C SER A 61 -11.82 6.04 -2.67
N ARG A 62 -12.06 4.87 -2.05
CA ARG A 62 -13.37 4.18 -2.03
C ARG A 62 -14.24 4.61 -0.85
N GLY A 63 -13.74 5.48 0.02
CA GLY A 63 -14.46 5.99 1.18
C GLY A 63 -14.32 5.14 2.44
N VAL A 64 -13.36 4.20 2.50
CA VAL A 64 -12.98 3.61 3.79
C VAL A 64 -12.41 4.72 4.67
N ARG A 65 -12.90 4.84 5.91
CA ARG A 65 -12.45 5.89 6.83
C ARG A 65 -11.07 5.52 7.38
N GLU A 66 -10.21 6.52 7.58
CA GLU A 66 -8.88 6.30 8.15
C GLU A 66 -8.93 5.63 9.53
N GLU A 67 -9.92 5.97 10.35
CA GLU A 67 -10.16 5.36 11.67
C GLU A 67 -10.50 3.85 11.61
N ASP A 68 -10.97 3.36 10.46
CA ASP A 68 -11.24 1.95 10.24
C ASP A 68 -10.03 1.20 9.66
N LEU A 69 -8.92 1.89 9.32
CA LEU A 69 -7.72 1.28 8.76
C LEU A 69 -6.69 0.97 9.86
N THR A 70 -6.33 -0.30 9.98
CA THR A 70 -5.17 -0.73 10.75
C THR A 70 -4.08 -1.18 9.79
N LEU A 71 -2.92 -0.52 9.82
CA LEU A 71 -1.78 -0.81 8.95
C LEU A 71 -0.67 -1.43 9.79
N ILE A 72 -0.15 -2.59 9.37
CA ILE A 72 0.97 -3.26 10.04
C ILE A 72 2.08 -3.49 9.02
N GLU A 73 3.25 -2.88 9.25
CA GLU A 73 4.47 -3.13 8.50
C GLU A 73 5.48 -3.87 9.39
N SER A 74 6.17 -4.86 8.82
CA SER A 74 7.19 -5.62 9.55
C SER A 74 8.57 -4.98 9.43
N ASP A 75 8.79 -4.16 8.41
CA ASP A 75 10.04 -3.42 8.23
C ASP A 75 10.03 -2.16 9.13
N PRO A 76 11.01 -1.99 10.02
CA PRO A 76 11.09 -0.83 10.90
C PRO A 76 11.56 0.48 10.23
N ASP A 77 11.99 0.43 8.96
CA ASP A 77 12.50 1.58 8.20
C ASP A 77 11.50 2.12 7.15
#